data_AF-A0A453QK37-F1
#
_entry.id   AF-A0A453QK37-F1
#
_cell.length_a   1.000
_cell.length_b   1.000
_cell.length_c   1.000
_cell.angle_alpha   90.00
_cell.angle_beta   90.00
_cell.angle_gamma   90.00
#
_symmetry.space_group_name_H-M   'P 1'
#
loop_
_entity.id
_entity.type
_entity.pdbx_description
1 polymer ?
#
loop_
_entity_poly.entity_id
_entity_poly.type
_entity_poly.pdbx_seq_one_letter_code
_entity_poly.pdbx_strand_id
1 'polypeptide(L)' 'EYANNREFTSVMVVHTNRREPDALLIINLPEGPTAHFKLSKLVLRKDIKFL' A
#
# COMPACT_ATOMS: atom_id res chain seq x y z
N GLU A 1 -8.01 4.74 15.38
CA GLU A 1 -9.28 5.39 15.78
C GLU A 1 -10.01 6.05 14.62
N TYR A 2 -9.46 7.07 13.93
CA TYR A 2 -10.14 7.75 12.81
C TYR A 2 -10.74 6.80 11.75
N ALA A 3 -9.94 5.86 11.24
CA ALA A 3 -10.39 4.91 10.22
C ALA A 3 -11.48 3.96 10.72
N ASN A 4 -11.40 3.51 11.99
CA ASN A 4 -12.42 2.68 12.62
C ASN A 4 -13.72 3.45 12.82
N ASN A 5 -13.65 4.70 13.27
CA ASN A 5 -14.82 5.56 13.47
C ASN A 5 -15.51 5.96 12.15
N ARG A 6 -14.82 5.80 11.03
CA ARG A 6 -15.35 6.00 9.67
C ARG A 6 -15.68 4.70 8.95
N GLU A 7 -15.64 3.57 9.65
CA GLU A 7 -16.03 2.26 9.12
C GLU A 7 -15.24 1.85 7.86
N PHE A 8 -13.97 2.28 7.76
CA PHE A 8 -13.09 1.74 6.73
C PHE A 8 -12.77 0.27 7.02
N THR A 9 -12.79 -0.55 5.98
CA THR A 9 -12.50 -1.99 6.10
C THR A 9 -11.01 -2.29 6.12
N SER A 10 -10.21 -1.44 5.47
CA SER A 10 -8.76 -1.59 5.38
C SER A 10 -8.07 -0.23 5.22
N VAL A 11 -6.81 -0.17 5.64
CA VAL A 11 -5.88 0.95 5.38
C VAL A 11 -4.67 0.40 4.63
N MET A 12 -4.24 1.13 3.60
CA MET A 12 -3.00 0.83 2.88
C MET A 12 -1.98 1.94 3.13
N VAL A 13 -0.76 1.56 3.50
CA VAL A 13 0.38 2.47 3.59
C VAL A 13 1.35 2.14 2.46
N VAL A 14 1.72 3.17 1.69
CA VAL A 14 2.74 3.07 0.66
C VAL A 14 4.02 3.66 1.21
N HIS A 15 5.04 2.83 1.40
CA HIS A 15 6.38 3.29 1.73
C HIS A 15 7.14 3.62 0.45
N THR A 16 7.92 4.69 0.48
CA THR A 16 8.72 5.15 -0.66
C THR A 16 10.15 5.41 -0.23
N ASN A 17 11.10 5.03 -1.07
CA ASN A 17 12.49 5.37 -0.95
C ASN A 17 12.94 6.11 -2.21
N ARG A 18 13.55 7.30 -2.06
CA ARG A 18 13.94 8.16 -3.19
C ARG A 18 12.82 8.39 -4.22
N ARG A 19 11.58 8.58 -3.75
CA ARG A 19 10.35 8.79 -4.56
C ARG A 19 9.90 7.56 -5.36
N GLU A 20 10.49 6.40 -5.14
CA GLU A 20 10.06 5.13 -5.72
C GLU A 20 9.42 4.25 -4.63
N PRO A 21 8.20 3.71 -4.84
CA PRO A 21 7.58 2.79 -3.89
C PRO A 21 8.38 1.50 -3.76
N ASP A 22 8.68 1.09 -2.52
CA ASP A 22 9.49 -0.12 -2.24
C ASP A 22 8.83 -1.06 -1.22
N ALA A 23 7.77 -0.64 -0.53
CA ALA A 23 6.97 -1.50 0.33
C ALA A 23 5.51 -1.06 0.44
N LEU A 24 4.64 -2.04 0.73
CA LEU A 24 3.23 -1.82 1.05
C LEU A 24 2.87 -2.47 2.39
N LEU A 25 2.03 -1.79 3.15
CA LEU A 25 1.36 -2.32 4.31
C LEU A 25 -0.13 -2.34 4.04
N ILE A 26 -0.79 -3.48 4.26
CA ILE A 26 -2.25 -3.58 4.23
C ILE A 26 -2.72 -4.00 5.62
N ILE A 27 -3.51 -3.14 6.26
CA ILE A 27 -4.08 -3.36 7.59
C ILE A 27 -5.58 -3.53 7.43
N ASN A 28 -6.10 -4.71 7.75
CA ASN A 28 -7.54 -4.90 7.81
C ASN A 28 -8.04 -4.41 9.18
N LEU A 29 -9.16 -3.69 9.18
CA LEU A 29 -9.73 -3.06 10.36
C LEU A 29 -11.05 -3.74 10.76
N PRO A 30 -11.50 -3.58 12.03
CA PRO A 30 -10.83 -2.83 13.11
C PRO A 30 -9.66 -3.58 13.76
N GLU A 31 -9.69 -4.91 13.75
CA GLU A 31 -8.73 -5.81 14.43
C GLU A 31 -8.28 -6.93 13.48
N GLY A 32 -8.25 -6.63 12.19
CA GLY A 32 -7.83 -7.58 11.15
C GLY A 32 -6.31 -7.71 11.06
N PRO A 33 -5.84 -8.71 10.30
CA PRO A 33 -4.41 -8.95 10.14
C PRO A 33 -3.74 -7.78 9.39
N THR A 34 -2.43 -7.68 9.60
CA THR A 34 -1.57 -6.77 8.85
C THR A 34 -0.64 -7.56 7.93
N ALA A 35 -0.72 -7.29 6.64
CA ALA A 35 0.17 -7.87 5.64
C ALA A 35 1.26 -6.87 5.23
N HIS A 36 2.51 -7.31 5.31
CA HIS A 36 3.68 -6.54 4.90
C HIS A 36 4.22 -7.08 3.57
N PHE A 37 4.45 -6.19 2.60
CA PHE A 37 4.99 -6.55 1.30
C PHE A 37 6.22 -5.71 1.00
N LYS A 38 7.33 -6.37 0.63
CA LYS A 38 8.46 -5.72 -0.02
C LYS A 38 8.25 -5.79 -1.54
N LEU A 39 8.28 -4.64 -2.20
CA LEU A 39 8.12 -4.58 -3.65
C LEU A 39 9.47 -4.83 -4.33
N SER A 40 9.44 -5.70 -5.33
CA SER A 40 10.62 -6.06 -6.12
C SER A 40 10.24 -5.95 -7.60
N LYS A 41 11.13 -5.38 -8.43
CA LYS A 41 10.91 -5.22 -9.88
C LYS A 41 9.57 -4.52 -10.21
N LEU A 42 9.25 -3.45 -9.47
CA LEU A 42 8.03 -2.67 -9.69
C LEU A 42 8.08 -1.94 -11.04
N VAL A 43 7.02 -2.06 -11.84
CA VAL A 43 6.81 -1.26 -13.06
C VAL A 43 5.58 -0.40 -12.81
N LEU A 44 5.76 0.92 -12.79
CA LEU A 44 4.65 1.85 -12.57
C LEU A 44 3.94 2.14 -13.88
N ARG A 45 2.67 2.57 -13.80
CA ARG A 45 1.86 2.92 -14.97
C ARG A 45 2.55 3.92 -15.91
N LYS A 46 3.29 4.89 -15.36
CA LYS A 46 4.05 5.90 -16.12
C LYS A 46 5.18 5.31 -16.97
N ASP A 47 5.70 4.15 -16.58
CA ASP A 47 6.85 3.49 -17.21
C ASP A 47 6.42 2.44 -18.26
N ILE A 48 5.11 2.16 -18.36
CA ILE A 48 4.54 1.29 -19.39
C ILE A 48 4.61 2.01 -20.74
N LYS A 49 5.35 1.45 -21.69
CA LYS A 49 5.41 1.94 -23.06
C LYS A 49 4.16 1.48 -23.82
N PHE A 50 3.42 2.42 -24.40
CA PHE A 50 2.43 2.11 -25.43
C PHE A 50 3.14 2.06 -26.79
N LEU A 51 2.86 1.02 -27.58
CA LEU A 51 3.39 0.85 -28.94
C LEU A 51 2.70 1.80 -29.92
#